data_AF-A0A7C5NGJ2-F1
#
_entry.id   AF-A0A7C5NGJ2-F1
#
_cell.length_a   1.000
_cell.length_b   1.000
_cell.length_c   1.000
_cell.angle_alpha   90.00
_cell.angle_beta   90.00
_cell.angle_gamma   90.00
#
_symmetry.space_group_name_H-M   'P 1'
#
loop_
_entity.id
_entity.type
_entity.pdbx_description
1 polymer ?
#
loop_
_entity_poly.entity_id
_entity_poly.type
_entity_poly.pdbx_seq_one_letter_code
_entity_poly.pdbx_strand_id
1 'polypeptide(L)'
;MGPLIGTRTWGGLIGISGVPRLIDGGVVTVPTFGIYSTSGKWIVEGHGVDPDIEVVDDPSKMTDGGDPQLDKAVRVVLEEIEKNPPKRPKPPAYPDRSGE
;
A
#
# COMPACT_ATOMS: atom_id res chain seq x y z
N MET A 1 -0.29 -6.02 8.80
CA MET A 1 0.12 -4.78 8.13
C MET A 1 1.63 -4.71 8.25
N GLY A 2 2.35 -4.36 7.18
CA GLY A 2 3.81 -4.26 7.13
C GLY A 2 4.26 -2.84 6.77
N PRO A 3 5.58 -2.59 6.68
CA PRO A 3 6.11 -1.27 6.34
C PRO A 3 5.78 -0.87 4.90
N LEU A 4 5.59 0.43 4.67
CA LEU A 4 5.47 1.05 3.36
C LEU A 4 6.85 1.32 2.78
N ILE A 5 7.07 0.91 1.54
CA ILE A 5 8.35 1.04 0.83
C ILE A 5 8.10 1.78 -0.47
N GLY A 6 8.92 2.79 -0.76
CA GLY A 6 8.85 3.52 -2.02
C GLY A 6 9.11 5.01 -1.90
N THR A 7 8.34 5.83 -2.61
CA THR A 7 8.38 7.29 -2.49
C THR A 7 7.03 7.85 -2.05
N ARG A 8 7.02 9.11 -1.62
CA ARG A 8 5.79 9.80 -1.20
C ARG A 8 4.73 9.75 -2.30
N THR A 9 3.50 9.42 -1.94
CA THR A 9 2.37 9.43 -2.88
C THR A 9 1.97 10.86 -3.28
N TRP A 10 1.21 11.02 -4.36
CA TRP A 10 0.86 12.33 -4.92
C TRP A 10 0.08 13.26 -3.97
N GLY A 11 -0.81 12.71 -3.13
CA GLY A 11 -1.57 13.50 -2.17
C GLY A 11 -2.82 14.22 -2.69
N GLY A 12 -3.46 13.73 -3.76
CA GLY A 12 -4.78 14.22 -4.20
C GLY A 12 -5.91 13.32 -3.72
N LEU A 13 -6.46 13.63 -2.55
CA LEU A 13 -7.51 12.90 -1.84
C LEU A 13 -8.81 13.71 -1.68
N ILE A 14 -8.94 14.87 -2.32
CA ILE A 14 -10.26 15.47 -2.54
C ILE A 14 -10.92 14.83 -3.76
N GLY A 15 -11.93 14.01 -3.49
CA GLY A 15 -12.68 13.27 -4.50
C GLY A 15 -13.70 14.14 -5.24
N ILE A 16 -14.11 13.66 -6.42
CA ILE A 16 -15.06 14.32 -7.32
C ILE A 16 -16.34 13.47 -7.39
N SER A 17 -17.50 14.11 -7.22
CA SER A 17 -18.80 13.45 -7.39
C SER A 17 -19.88 14.46 -7.78
N GLY A 18 -20.87 14.00 -8.55
CA GLY A 18 -22.09 14.75 -8.82
C GLY A 18 -22.01 15.85 -9.88
N VAL A 19 -20.95 15.89 -10.70
CA VAL A 19 -20.80 16.94 -11.71
C VAL A 19 -21.54 16.58 -13.01
N PRO A 20 -22.53 17.38 -13.46
CA PRO A 20 -23.26 17.13 -14.70
C PRO A 20 -22.39 17.43 -15.94
N ARG A 21 -22.77 16.85 -17.07
CA ARG A 21 -22.14 17.15 -18.38
C ARG A 21 -22.57 18.53 -18.89
N LEU A 22 -21.69 19.16 -19.65
CA LEU A 22 -21.98 20.40 -20.37
C LEU A 22 -22.84 20.13 -21.62
N ILE A 23 -23.49 21.18 -22.14
CA ILE A 23 -24.42 21.08 -23.27
C ILE A 23 -23.76 20.63 -24.58
N ASP A 24 -22.45 20.84 -24.70
CA ASP A 24 -21.59 20.39 -25.81
C ASP A 24 -21.01 18.97 -25.59
N GLY A 25 -21.35 18.32 -24.48
CA GLY A 25 -20.84 17.00 -24.09
C GLY A 25 -19.55 17.03 -23.28
N GLY A 26 -18.98 18.21 -23.02
CA GLY A 26 -17.82 18.40 -22.16
C GLY A 26 -18.06 17.99 -20.70
N VAL A 27 -16.97 17.80 -19.96
CA VAL A 27 -17.00 17.45 -18.52
C VAL A 27 -16.10 18.41 -17.77
N VAL A 28 -16.59 18.91 -16.63
CA VAL A 28 -15.76 19.61 -15.64
C VAL A 28 -15.64 18.72 -14.40
N THR A 29 -14.52 18.82 -13.70
CA THR A 29 -14.29 18.09 -12.45
C THR A 29 -14.23 19.08 -11.30
N VAL A 30 -15.09 18.89 -10.30
CA VAL A 30 -15.14 19.74 -9.11
C VAL A 30 -14.90 18.87 -7.89
N PRO A 31 -13.89 19.19 -7.05
CA PRO A 31 -13.66 18.49 -5.79
C PRO A 31 -14.82 18.70 -4.81
N THR A 32 -15.42 17.62 -4.28
CA THR A 32 -16.63 17.68 -3.44
C THR A 32 -16.52 17.01 -2.07
N PHE A 33 -15.54 16.13 -1.82
CA PHE A 33 -15.37 15.53 -0.50
C PHE A 33 -13.90 15.23 -0.20
N GLY A 34 -13.45 15.57 1.01
CA GLY A 34 -12.09 15.34 1.50
C GLY A 34 -12.00 14.16 2.46
N ILE A 35 -10.82 13.59 2.59
CA ILE A 35 -10.53 12.48 3.51
C ILE A 35 -9.97 13.02 4.84
N TYR A 36 -10.42 12.46 5.95
CA TYR A 36 -9.96 12.76 7.30
C TYR A 36 -9.56 11.49 8.06
N SER A 37 -8.69 11.64 9.06
CA SER A 37 -8.24 10.54 9.92
C SER A 37 -9.37 10.03 10.83
N THR A 38 -9.18 8.85 11.44
CA THR A 38 -10.08 8.36 12.50
C THR A 38 -10.16 9.27 13.72
N SER A 39 -9.22 10.21 13.87
CA SER A 39 -9.22 11.27 14.89
C SER A 39 -9.85 12.59 14.41
N GLY A 40 -10.45 12.62 13.22
CA GLY A 40 -11.17 13.78 12.70
C GLY A 40 -10.30 14.90 12.13
N LYS A 41 -9.01 14.63 11.83
CA LYS A 41 -8.11 15.62 11.22
C LYS A 41 -8.08 15.45 9.72
N TRP A 42 -8.09 16.55 8.96
CA TRP A 42 -7.75 16.51 7.53
C TRP A 42 -6.35 15.96 7.35
N ILE A 43 -6.18 15.01 6.43
CA ILE A 43 -4.92 14.32 6.20
C ILE A 43 -4.63 14.19 4.71
N VAL A 44 -3.35 14.04 4.38
CA VAL A 44 -2.81 13.62 3.08
C VAL A 44 -2.98 14.61 1.93
N GLU A 45 -4.07 15.39 1.85
CA GLU A 45 -4.29 16.36 0.77
C GLU A 45 -3.14 17.37 0.66
N GLY A 46 -2.59 17.52 -0.55
CA GLY A 46 -1.49 18.44 -0.86
C GLY A 46 -0.09 17.99 -0.40
N HIS A 47 0.01 16.87 0.35
CA HIS A 47 1.28 16.29 0.77
C HIS A 47 1.45 14.88 0.21
N GLY A 48 0.56 13.96 0.55
CA GLY A 48 0.69 12.53 0.29
C GLY A 48 0.92 11.72 1.56
N VAL A 49 1.29 10.45 1.37
CA VAL A 49 1.70 9.54 2.45
C VAL A 49 3.19 9.24 2.24
N ASP A 50 3.98 9.51 3.28
CA ASP A 50 5.40 9.18 3.31
C ASP A 50 5.60 7.67 3.51
N PRO A 51 6.61 7.07 2.85
CA PRO A 51 6.98 5.67 3.09
C PRO A 51 7.71 5.51 4.42
N ASP A 52 7.63 4.32 5.03
CA ASP A 52 8.47 3.96 6.17
C ASP A 52 9.94 3.74 5.74
N ILE A 53 10.13 3.27 4.50
CA ILE A 53 11.43 3.06 3.87
C ILE A 53 11.44 3.74 2.51
N GLU A 54 12.16 4.85 2.40
CA GLU A 54 12.29 5.59 1.15
C GLU A 54 13.20 4.84 0.16
N VAL A 55 12.71 4.67 -1.07
CA VAL A 55 13.43 4.06 -2.18
C VAL A 55 13.06 4.80 -3.46
N VAL A 56 14.04 5.45 -4.07
CA VAL A 56 13.87 6.16 -5.34
C VAL A 56 13.99 5.18 -6.51
N ASP A 57 13.10 5.32 -7.48
CA ASP A 57 13.22 4.70 -8.79
C ASP A 57 14.36 5.33 -9.58
N ASP A 58 15.56 4.81 -9.36
CA ASP A 58 16.78 5.22 -10.06
C ASP A 58 16.73 4.73 -11.51
N PRO A 59 16.62 5.63 -12.52
CA PRO A 59 16.48 5.23 -13.91
C PRO A 59 17.66 4.38 -14.40
N SER A 60 18.85 4.59 -13.85
CA SER A 60 20.05 3.83 -14.23
C SER A 60 20.00 2.36 -13.81
N LYS A 61 19.20 2.04 -12.80
CA LYS A 61 18.97 0.66 -12.32
C LYS A 61 17.78 -0.01 -12.99
N MET A 62 16.93 0.78 -13.65
CA MET A 62 15.71 0.30 -14.30
C MET A 62 15.90 -0.01 -15.80
N THR A 63 17.06 0.34 -16.38
CA THR A 63 17.33 0.20 -17.81
C THR A 63 17.16 -1.22 -18.34
N ASP A 64 17.50 -2.22 -17.53
CA ASP A 64 17.53 -3.63 -17.91
C ASP A 64 16.49 -4.47 -17.17
N GLY A 65 15.34 -3.85 -16.84
CA GLY A 65 14.23 -4.52 -16.13
C GLY A 65 14.44 -4.68 -14.63
N GLY A 66 15.44 -3.99 -14.05
CA GLY A 66 15.58 -3.89 -12.59
C GLY A 66 14.51 -3.00 -11.97
N ASP A 67 14.16 -3.28 -10.71
CA ASP A 67 13.19 -2.51 -9.94
C ASP A 67 13.73 -2.28 -8.53
N PRO A 68 14.30 -1.09 -8.24
CA PRO A 68 14.89 -0.80 -6.94
C PRO A 68 13.92 -0.95 -5.77
N GLN A 69 12.63 -0.60 -5.95
CA GLN A 69 11.62 -0.69 -4.91
C GLN A 69 11.26 -2.15 -4.62
N LEU A 70 11.04 -2.95 -5.66
CA LEU A 70 10.74 -4.37 -5.52
C LEU A 70 11.91 -5.13 -4.91
N ASP A 71 13.14 -4.88 -5.38
CA ASP A 71 14.36 -5.50 -4.84
C ASP A 71 14.52 -5.20 -3.35
N LYS A 72 14.28 -3.94 -2.94
CA LYS A 72 14.33 -3.56 -1.53
C LYS A 72 13.20 -4.23 -0.74
N ALA A 73 11.99 -4.30 -1.27
CA ALA A 73 10.86 -4.94 -0.61
C ALA A 73 11.10 -6.43 -0.37
N VAL A 74 11.60 -7.15 -1.37
CA VAL A 74 11.97 -8.57 -1.26
C VAL A 74 13.02 -8.75 -0.18
N ARG A 75 14.08 -7.93 -0.16
CA ARG A 75 15.13 -8.00 0.85
C ARG A 75 14.58 -7.79 2.26
N VAL A 76 13.76 -6.75 2.47
CA VAL A 76 13.17 -6.44 3.78
C VAL A 76 12.27 -7.58 4.26
N VAL A 77 11.46 -8.16 3.37
CA VAL A 77 10.59 -9.29 3.72
C VAL A 77 11.39 -10.52 4.10
N LEU A 78 12.46 -10.85 3.37
CA LEU A 78 13.33 -11.98 3.70
C LEU A 78 14.01 -11.79 5.06
N GLU A 79 14.55 -10.60 5.34
CA GLU A 79 15.15 -10.27 6.64
C GLU A 79 14.12 -10.39 7.78
N GLU A 80 12.86 -9.99 7.56
CA GLU A 80 11.81 -10.08 8.56
C GLU A 80 11.37 -11.53 8.82
N ILE A 81 11.33 -12.38 7.78
CA ILE A 81 11.04 -13.81 7.93
C ILE A 81 12.12 -14.51 8.76
N GLU A 82 13.39 -14.13 8.56
CA GLU A 82 14.51 -14.68 9.36
C GLU A 82 14.41 -14.26 10.83
N LYS A 83 14.08 -12.99 11.10
CA LYS A 83 13.95 -12.44 12.46
C LYS A 83 12.68 -12.93 13.17
N ASN A 84 11.60 -13.12 12.44
CA ASN A 84 10.28 -13.45 12.96
C ASN A 84 9.61 -14.54 12.10
N PRO A 85 10.06 -15.79 12.22
CA PRO A 85 9.56 -16.87 11.39
C PRO A 85 8.08 -17.16 11.67
N PRO A 86 7.28 -17.48 10.64
CA PRO A 86 5.87 -17.75 10.81
C PRO A 86 5.63 -18.97 11.71
N LYS A 87 4.73 -18.84 12.67
CA LYS A 87 4.32 -19.92 13.55
C LYS A 87 3.54 -20.96 12.75
N ARG A 88 4.16 -22.12 12.50
CA ARG A 88 3.46 -23.26 11.91
C ARG A 88 2.64 -23.97 13.00
N PRO A 89 1.30 -24.10 12.84
CA PRO A 89 0.52 -24.88 13.78
C PRO A 89 0.98 -26.33 13.74
N LYS A 90 1.19 -26.94 14.91
CA LYS A 90 1.41 -28.38 14.98
C LYS A 90 0.06 -29.08 14.76
N PRO A 91 -0.03 -30.08 13.87
CA PRO A 91 -1.25 -30.87 13.75
C PRO A 91 -1.55 -31.51 15.11
N PRO A 92 -2.83 -31.59 15.52
CA PRO A 92 -3.20 -32.30 16.74
C PRO A 92 -2.83 -33.78 16.62
N ALA A 93 -2.68 -34.46 17.77
CA ALA A 93 -2.57 -35.91 17.78
C ALA A 93 -3.80 -36.52 17.07
N TYR A 94 -3.57 -37.57 16.28
CA TYR A 94 -4.68 -38.28 15.65
C TYR A 94 -5.62 -38.84 16.74
N PRO A 95 -6.95 -38.78 16.53
CA PRO A 95 -7.89 -39.39 17.46
C PRO A 95 -7.61 -40.89 17.54
N ASP A 96 -7.53 -41.40 18.77
CA ASP A 96 -7.47 -42.83 19.01
C ASP A 96 -8.83 -43.45 18.66
N ARG A 97 -8.82 -44.37 17.70
CA ARG A 97 -9.99 -45.13 17.23
C ARG A 97 -9.88 -46.61 17.55
N SER A 98 -8.98 -47.02 18.45
CA SER A 98 -8.71 -48.42 18.74
C SER A 98 -9.75 -49.10 19.64
N GLY A 99 -11.03 -48.70 19.60
CA GLY A 99 -12.09 -49.38 20.36
C GLY A 99 -13.50 -48.82 20.12
N GLU A 100 -14.18 -49.37 19.11
CA GLU A 100 -15.62 -49.73 19.14
C GLU A 100 -15.74 -51.22 18.80
#